data_AF-A0A183EFD2-F1
#
_entry.id   AF-A0A183EFD2-F1
#
_cell.length_a   1.000
_cell.length_b   1.000
_cell.length_c   1.000
_cell.angle_alpha   90.00
_cell.angle_beta   90.00
_cell.angle_gamma   90.00
#
_symmetry.space_group_name_H-M   'P 1'
#
loop_
_entity.id
_entity.type
_entity.pdbx_description
1 polymer ?
#
loop_
_entity_poly.entity_id
_entity_poly.type
_entity_poly.pdbx_seq_one_letter_code
_entity_poly.pdbx_strand_id
1 'polypeptide(L)' 'MFTGLNAANHFGRPNFDAFFRFVQSRHKDIREIGVFSCGPNSINKEVRRSCTAANRIRNAPSFYHRFETF' A
#
# COMPACT_ATOMS: atom_id res chain seq x y z
N MET A 1 -10.17 28.52 1.87
CA MET A 1 -9.82 27.14 1.44
C MET A 1 -8.33 27.14 1.10
N PHE A 2 -7.50 26.28 1.70
CA PHE A 2 -6.03 26.34 1.54
C PHE A 2 -5.55 25.57 0.29
N THR A 3 -6.00 24.33 0.09
CA THR A 3 -5.50 23.47 -1.00
C THR A 3 -6.47 23.21 -2.15
N GLY A 4 -7.79 23.39 -1.96
CA GLY A 4 -8.77 23.08 -3.02
C GLY A 4 -9.02 21.58 -3.28
N LEU A 5 -8.39 20.68 -2.53
CA LEU A 5 -8.43 19.23 -2.79
C LEU A 5 -9.63 18.54 -2.11
N ASN A 6 -10.27 17.60 -2.82
CA ASN A 6 -11.25 16.65 -2.26
C ASN A 6 -10.59 15.55 -1.42
N ALA A 7 -9.27 15.36 -1.56
CA ALA A 7 -8.53 14.32 -0.84
C ALA A 7 -8.31 14.71 0.63
N ALA A 8 -8.43 13.73 1.52
CA ALA A 8 -8.15 13.91 2.94
C ALA A 8 -6.63 13.96 3.19
N ASN A 9 -6.19 15.01 3.88
CA ASN A 9 -4.81 15.13 4.36
C ASN A 9 -4.68 14.46 5.74
N HIS A 10 -3.73 13.54 5.86
CA HIS A 10 -3.41 12.87 7.12
C HIS A 10 -2.07 13.38 7.63
N PHE A 11 -1.99 13.71 8.92
CA PHE A 11 -0.76 14.14 9.57
C PHE A 11 -0.14 12.97 10.34
N GLY A 12 1.10 12.62 10.02
CA GLY A 12 1.81 11.49 10.62
C GLY A 12 2.37 10.53 9.57
N ARG A 13 2.79 9.35 10.02
CA ARG A 13 3.28 8.28 9.14
C ARG A 13 2.12 7.39 8.69
N PRO A 14 2.09 6.94 7.43
CA PRO A 14 1.08 5.98 6.96
C PRO A 14 1.26 4.63 7.64
N ASN A 15 0.14 3.97 7.96
CA ASN A 15 0.13 2.58 8.41
C ASN A 15 -0.13 1.65 7.22
N PHE A 16 0.93 1.25 6.52
CA PHE A 16 0.82 0.42 5.31
C PHE A 16 0.22 -0.97 5.57
N ASP A 17 0.48 -1.58 6.73
CA ASP A 17 -0.08 -2.88 7.09
C ASP A 17 -1.62 -2.83 7.18
N ALA A 18 -2.16 -1.81 7.86
CA ALA A 18 -3.60 -1.61 7.94
C ALA A 18 -4.20 -1.24 6.58
N PHE A 19 -3.52 -0.38 5.82
CA PHE A 19 -3.95 0.05 4.50
C PHE A 19 -4.05 -1.11 3.51
N PHE A 20 -3.05 -1.99 3.43
CA PHE A 20 -3.08 -3.13 2.51
C PHE A 20 -4.13 -4.18 2.89
N ARG A 21 -4.37 -4.41 4.19
CA ARG A 21 -5.50 -5.26 4.63
C ARG A 21 -6.84 -4.66 4.21
N PHE A 22 -7.01 -3.35 4.35
CA PHE A 22 -8.20 -2.65 3.87
C PHE A 22 -8.38 -2.84 2.37
N VAL A 23 -7.33 -2.63 1.57
CA VAL A 23 -7.37 -2.82 0.11
C VAL A 23 -7.77 -4.26 -0.26
N GLN A 24 -7.16 -5.29 0.34
CA GLN A 24 -7.56 -6.70 0.13
C GLN A 24 -9.03 -6.93 0.46
N SER A 25 -9.52 -6.37 1.56
CA SER A 25 -10.91 -6.53 1.98
C SER A 25 -11.90 -5.86 1.03
N ARG A 26 -11.49 -4.78 0.36
CA ARG A 26 -12.31 -4.00 -0.56
C ARG A 26 -12.39 -4.62 -1.95
N HIS A 27 -11.33 -5.31 -2.38
CA HIS A 27 -11.16 -5.84 -3.75
C HIS A 27 -10.98 -7.37 -3.75
N LYS A 28 -11.87 -8.10 -3.05
CA LYS A 28 -11.76 -9.56 -2.87
C LYS A 28 -11.87 -10.38 -4.16
N ASP A 29 -12.44 -9.79 -5.20
CA ASP A 29 -12.66 -10.37 -6.52
C ASP A 29 -11.40 -10.34 -7.42
N ILE A 30 -10.38 -9.59 -7.01
CA ILE A 30 -9.12 -9.46 -7.74
C ILE A 30 -8.10 -10.49 -7.24
N ARG A 31 -7.28 -11.02 -8.14
CA ARG A 31 -6.23 -11.98 -7.77
C ARG A 31 -4.94 -11.30 -7.32
N GLU A 32 -4.56 -10.21 -7.98
CA GLU A 32 -3.24 -9.60 -7.85
C GLU A 32 -3.32 -8.08 -7.84
N ILE A 33 -2.50 -7.43 -7.01
CA ILE A 33 -2.44 -5.98 -6.86
C ILE A 33 -0.99 -5.52 -7.00
N GLY A 34 -0.72 -4.66 -7.98
CA GLY A 34 0.59 -4.03 -8.14
C GLY A 34 0.81 -2.89 -7.14
N VAL A 35 1.99 -2.83 -6.52
CA VAL A 35 2.41 -1.75 -5.63
C VAL A 35 3.76 -1.23 -6.11
N PHE A 36 3.81 0.06 -6.45
CA PHE A 36 5.02 0.71 -6.95
C PHE A 36 5.47 1.77 -5.94
N SER A 37 6.77 1.82 -5.65
CA SER A 37 7.33 2.83 -4.73
C SER A 37 8.57 3.49 -5.32
N CYS A 38 8.62 4.82 -5.25
CA CYS A 38 9.79 5.64 -5.54
C CYS A 38 9.96 6.63 -4.36
N GLY A 39 11.08 6.58 -3.66
CA GLY A 39 11.30 7.36 -2.44
C GLY A 39 12.46 6.84 -1.59
N PRO A 40 12.63 7.33 -0.34
CA PRO A 40 13.70 6.92 0.55
C PRO A 40 13.68 5.41 0.83
N ASN A 41 14.86 4.80 0.95
CA ASN A 41 15.02 3.36 1.19
C ASN A 41 14.23 2.86 2.42
N SER A 42 14.13 3.67 3.47
CA SER A 42 13.36 3.34 4.67
C SER A 42 11.87 3.12 4.36
N ILE A 43 11.27 3.97 3.54
CA ILE A 43 9.86 3.87 3.13
C ILE A 43 9.65 2.71 2.17
N ASN A 44 10.52 2.54 1.16
CA ASN A 44 10.38 1.43 0.21
C ASN A 44 10.47 0.07 0.92
N LYS A 45 11.35 -0.06 1.92
CA LYS A 45 11.47 -1.26 2.76
C LYS A 45 10.20 -1.50 3.58
N GLU A 46 9.60 -0.44 4.10
CA GLU A 46 8.35 -0.51 4.86
C GLU A 46 7.17 -0.96 3.98
N VAL A 47 7.04 -0.40 2.78
CA VAL A 47 6.03 -0.80 1.79
C VAL A 47 6.22 -2.28 1.41
N ARG A 48 7.45 -2.70 1.09
CA ARG A 48 7.78 -4.10 0.76
C ARG A 48 7.42 -5.06 1.89
N ARG A 49 7.79 -4.71 3.13
CA ARG A 49 7.49 -5.49 4.34
C ARG A 49 5.99 -5.67 4.50
N SER A 50 5.23 -4.60 4.33
CA SER A 50 3.79 -4.60 4.54
C SER A 50 3.06 -5.40 3.46
N CYS A 51 3.49 -5.32 2.19
CA CYS A 51 3.02 -6.21 1.12
C CYS A 51 3.25 -7.69 1.48
N THR A 52 4.47 -8.00 1.94
CA THR A 52 4.84 -9.37 2.34
C THR A 52 4.01 -9.88 3.51
N ALA A 53 3.69 -9.01 4.48
CA ALA A 53 2.84 -9.35 5.61
C ALA A 53 1.38 -9.60 5.18
N ALA A 54 0.83 -8.77 4.29
CA ALA A 54 -0.52 -8.90 3.77
C ALA A 54 -0.69 -10.18 2.91
N ASN A 55 0.33 -10.59 2.17
CA ASN A 55 0.32 -11.81 1.35
C ASN A 55 0.26 -13.12 2.16
N ARG A 56 0.43 -13.06 3.49
CA ARG A 56 0.24 -14.23 4.37
C ARG A 56 -1.24 -14.55 4.60
N ILE A 57 -2.14 -13.63 4.27
CA ILE A 57 -3.58 -13.81 4.42
C ILE A 57 -4.07 -14.73 3.29
N ARG A 58 -4.72 -15.84 3.66
CA ARG A 58 -5.29 -16.78 2.70
C ARG A 58 -6.59 -16.23 2.10
N ASN A 59 -6.89 -16.65 0.87
CA ASN A 59 -8.11 -16.27 0.14
C ASN A 59 -8.27 -14.74 -0.01
N ALA A 60 -7.15 -14.04 -0.16
CA ALA A 60 -7.09 -12.60 -0.39
C ALA A 60 -6.18 -12.29 -1.59
N PRO A 61 -6.36 -11.14 -2.26
CA PRO A 61 -5.50 -10.71 -3.35
C PRO A 61 -4.02 -10.64 -2.92
N SER A 62 -3.11 -11.09 -3.79
CA SER A 62 -1.66 -11.00 -3.57
C SER A 62 -1.10 -9.67 -4.04
N PHE A 63 -0.28 -9.03 -3.22
CA PHE A 63 0.45 -7.81 -3.57
C PHE A 63 1.81 -8.12 -4.21
N TYR A 64 2.11 -7.44 -5.31
CA TYR A 64 3.40 -7.48 -6.00
C TYR A 64 4.09 -6.12 -5.91
N HIS A 65 5.15 -6.05 -5.12
CA HIS A 65 5.87 -4.80 -4.88
C HIS A 65 7.05 -4.64 -5.85
N ARG A 66 7.12 -3.47 -6.50
CA ARG A 66 8.22 -3.06 -7.37
C ARG A 66 8.78 -1.70 -6.92
N PHE A 67 10.10 -1.65 -6.80
CA PHE A 67 10.82 -0.39 -6.61
C PHE A 67 11.05 0.25 -7.98
N GLU A 68 10.78 1.54 -8.09
CA GLU A 68 10.92 2.31 -9.32
C GLU A 68 11.82 3.54 -9.10
N THR A 69 12.52 3.94 -10.16
CA THR A 69 13.40 5.13 -10.20
C THR A 69 12.98 6.02 -11.37
N PHE A 70 11.78 6.58 -11.28
CA PHE A 70 11.24 7.53 -12.25
C PHE A 70 12.00 8.85 -12.25
#